data_AF-A0A5E6NAI0-F1
#
_entry.id   AF-A0A5E6NAI0-F1
#
_cell.length_a   1.000
_cell.length_b   1.000
_cell.length_c   1.000
_cell.angle_alpha   90.00
_cell.angle_beta   90.00
_cell.angle_gamma   90.00
#
_symmetry.space_group_name_H-M   'P 1'
#
loop_
_entity.id
_entity.type
_entity.pdbx_description
1 polymer ?
#
loop_
_entity_poly.entity_id
_entity_poly.type
_entity_poly.pdbx_seq_one_letter_code
_entity_poly.pdbx_strand_id
1 'polypeptide(L)'
;MPIGPREISVPFRPIPLDVPEGMKPNEFFNSPENLADLSNNNGLLVNDEDLLLYRKALGHSNEFDCSIIYNTSQKILNPLGRPVRRTQVPDNVKNVWNRMNQIIISFMLEQYPDPETHLVLAGEASLDSTWPITSPGVPSIRMLHNHFIVFNKQQLKEAKITDTNNPNLTDGGQHSLFAAYMQEVYVEFLSSLDLKILKPMSGESSSLALTGYPQGLTRWEIQGGIDSLKGVEFWHEYDQILKGFLDFYRTFSHKCLVAIQGCQKMLILPKKLKKLYCLTMGFYLPPKKCVTNA
;
A
#
# COMPACT_ATOMS: atom_id res chain seq x y z
N MET A 1 12.55 6.00 25.66
CA MET A 1 11.13 6.31 25.39
C MET A 1 10.40 5.03 25.04
N PRO A 2 9.15 4.83 25.46
CA PRO A 2 8.35 3.68 25.04
C PRO A 2 8.15 3.70 23.51
N ILE A 3 8.36 2.57 22.86
CA ILE A 3 8.18 2.39 21.41
C ILE A 3 6.70 2.08 21.14
N GLY A 4 6.11 2.71 20.13
CA GLY A 4 4.73 2.42 19.73
C GLY A 4 4.15 3.44 18.74
N PRO A 5 3.00 3.12 18.10
CA PRO A 5 2.30 4.04 17.20
C PRO A 5 1.98 5.37 17.89
N ARG A 6 2.04 6.45 17.12
CA ARG A 6 1.83 7.82 17.61
C ARG A 6 0.51 8.36 17.10
N GLU A 7 -0.24 8.97 18.01
CA GLU A 7 -1.47 9.70 17.69
C GLU A 7 -1.13 11.18 17.47
N ILE A 8 -1.39 11.67 16.27
CA ILE A 8 -1.21 13.08 15.91
C ILE A 8 -2.54 13.67 15.48
N SER A 9 -2.79 14.91 15.91
CA SER A 9 -3.93 15.70 15.45
C SER A 9 -3.41 16.78 14.52
N VAL A 10 -3.93 16.78 13.29
CA VAL A 10 -3.54 17.74 12.24
C VAL A 10 -4.73 18.65 11.97
N PRO A 11 -4.64 19.94 12.33
CA PRO A 11 -5.64 20.91 11.94
C PRO A 11 -5.80 20.92 10.41
N PHE A 12 -7.03 20.96 9.94
CA PHE A 12 -7.34 21.01 8.51
C PHE A 12 -8.31 22.15 8.22
N ARG A 13 -8.28 22.63 6.97
CA ARG A 13 -9.29 23.56 6.47
C ARG A 13 -10.57 22.79 6.15
N PRO A 14 -11.75 23.21 6.64
CA PRO A 14 -13.02 22.60 6.24
C PRO A 14 -13.16 22.54 4.71
N ILE A 15 -13.57 21.38 4.20
CA ILE A 15 -13.85 21.21 2.77
C ILE A 15 -15.15 21.97 2.49
N PRO A 16 -15.19 22.88 1.50
CA PRO A 16 -16.36 23.73 1.23
C PRO A 16 -17.43 22.99 0.40
N LEU A 17 -17.64 21.70 0.70
CA LEU A 17 -18.59 20.84 0.01
C LEU A 17 -19.53 20.21 1.02
N ASP A 18 -20.83 20.36 0.77
CA ASP A 18 -21.86 19.65 1.52
C ASP A 18 -22.07 18.26 0.91
N VAL A 19 -22.09 17.23 1.78
CA VAL A 19 -22.47 15.89 1.35
C VAL A 19 -23.98 15.90 1.05
N PRO A 20 -24.42 15.55 -0.18
CA PRO A 20 -25.83 15.56 -0.53
C PRO A 20 -26.68 14.66 0.39
N GLU A 21 -27.93 15.06 0.63
CA GLU A 21 -28.86 14.28 1.45
C GLU A 21 -29.02 12.84 0.88
N GLY A 22 -28.90 11.84 1.76
CA GLY A 22 -28.98 10.42 1.38
C GLY A 22 -27.69 9.79 0.86
N MET A 23 -26.60 10.57 0.67
CA MET A 23 -25.28 10.05 0.28
C MET A 23 -24.38 9.90 1.51
N LYS A 24 -23.57 8.83 1.56
CA LYS A 24 -22.57 8.70 2.63
C LYS A 24 -21.34 9.57 2.32
N PRO A 25 -20.64 10.12 3.33
CA PRO A 25 -19.43 10.91 3.11
C PRO A 25 -18.37 10.19 2.28
N ASN A 26 -18.16 8.89 2.53
CA ASN A 26 -17.21 8.10 1.76
C ASN A 26 -17.63 7.89 0.30
N GLU A 27 -18.91 7.93 -0.04
CA GLU A 27 -19.37 7.87 -1.42
C GLU A 27 -19.10 9.21 -2.12
N PHE A 28 -19.42 10.31 -1.45
CA PHE A 28 -19.23 11.67 -1.95
C PHE A 28 -17.75 12.03 -2.16
N PHE A 29 -16.91 11.85 -1.14
CA PHE A 29 -15.46 12.11 -1.27
C PHE A 29 -14.75 11.15 -2.23
N ASN A 30 -15.47 10.15 -2.75
CA ASN A 30 -15.04 9.28 -3.82
C ASN A 30 -15.81 9.52 -5.14
N SER A 31 -16.39 10.71 -5.37
CA SER A 31 -17.09 11.10 -6.60
C SER A 31 -16.24 11.95 -7.57
N PRO A 32 -16.64 12.06 -8.86
CA PRO A 32 -16.04 12.99 -9.81
C PRO A 32 -16.09 14.46 -9.36
N GLU A 33 -17.13 14.86 -8.63
CA GLU A 33 -17.30 16.22 -8.11
C GLU A 33 -16.21 16.57 -7.10
N ASN A 34 -15.89 15.67 -6.17
CA ASN A 34 -14.77 15.87 -5.25
C ASN A 34 -13.44 15.96 -5.99
N LEU A 35 -13.24 15.18 -7.06
CA LEU A 35 -12.00 15.26 -7.84
C LEU A 35 -11.88 16.57 -8.64
N ALA A 36 -13.00 17.09 -9.14
CA ALA A 36 -13.04 18.40 -9.78
C ALA A 36 -12.73 19.51 -8.76
N ASP A 37 -13.30 19.44 -7.56
CA ASP A 37 -12.97 20.35 -6.46
C ASP A 37 -11.48 20.29 -6.10
N LEU A 38 -10.93 19.08 -5.91
CA LEU A 38 -9.50 18.88 -5.65
C LEU A 38 -8.64 19.49 -6.75
N SER A 39 -8.99 19.30 -8.02
CA SER A 39 -8.25 19.87 -9.15
C SER A 39 -8.29 21.41 -9.15
N ASN A 40 -9.41 22.01 -8.79
CA ASN A 40 -9.62 23.45 -8.88
C ASN A 40 -9.11 24.22 -7.65
N ASN A 41 -9.32 23.67 -6.44
CA ASN A 41 -9.03 24.36 -5.18
C ASN A 41 -7.71 23.92 -4.54
N ASN A 42 -7.27 22.70 -4.83
CA ASN A 42 -6.10 22.09 -4.20
C ASN A 42 -5.05 21.61 -5.21
N GLY A 43 -5.36 21.70 -6.51
CA GLY A 43 -4.52 21.26 -7.60
C GLY A 43 -3.28 22.12 -7.71
N LEU A 44 -2.14 21.46 -7.81
CA LEU A 44 -0.84 22.10 -8.03
C LEU A 44 -0.40 21.93 -9.47
N LEU A 45 -0.68 20.76 -10.07
CA LEU A 45 -0.35 20.45 -11.46
C LEU A 45 -1.33 19.40 -12.00
N VAL A 46 -1.81 19.64 -13.22
CA VAL A 46 -2.47 18.63 -14.07
C VAL A 46 -1.67 18.52 -15.35
N ASN A 47 -1.53 17.32 -15.90
CA ASN A 47 -0.87 17.09 -17.18
C ASN A 47 -1.77 16.35 -18.17
N ASP A 48 -1.26 16.17 -19.39
CA ASP A 48 -1.98 15.52 -20.50
C ASP A 48 -2.20 14.02 -20.28
N GLU A 49 -1.49 13.42 -19.32
CA GLU A 49 -1.67 12.03 -18.87
C GLU A 49 -2.76 11.87 -17.80
N ASP A 50 -3.50 12.93 -17.47
CA ASP A 50 -4.50 12.98 -16.40
C ASP A 50 -3.94 12.68 -15.00
N LEU A 51 -2.66 12.95 -14.77
CA LEU A 51 -2.08 12.92 -13.44
C LEU A 51 -2.28 14.29 -12.78
N LEU A 52 -2.99 14.28 -11.65
CA LEU A 52 -3.21 15.44 -10.81
C LEU A 52 -2.28 15.35 -9.59
N LEU A 53 -1.34 16.29 -9.49
CA LEU A 53 -0.64 16.60 -8.24
C LEU A 53 -1.45 17.62 -7.46
N TYR A 54 -1.78 17.31 -6.21
CA TYR A 54 -2.60 18.16 -5.37
C TYR A 54 -2.14 18.13 -3.91
N ARG A 55 -2.45 19.21 -3.19
CA ARG A 55 -2.30 19.27 -1.73
C ARG A 55 -3.52 18.62 -1.07
N LYS A 56 -3.35 17.72 -0.10
CA LYS A 56 -4.49 17.16 0.62
C LYS A 56 -5.18 18.23 1.47
N ALA A 57 -6.50 18.34 1.36
CA ALA A 57 -7.31 19.17 2.24
C ALA A 57 -7.32 18.61 3.67
N LEU A 58 -7.46 17.27 3.79
CA LEU A 58 -7.30 16.51 5.02
C LEU A 58 -5.90 15.87 5.02
N GLY A 59 -4.93 16.60 5.54
CA GLY A 59 -3.53 16.18 5.60
C GLY A 59 -3.21 15.29 6.79
N HIS A 60 -2.17 14.47 6.62
CA HIS A 60 -1.52 13.64 7.63
C HIS A 60 -0.42 14.42 8.33
N SER A 61 0.08 15.50 7.72
CA SER A 61 1.09 16.37 8.27
C SER A 61 0.90 17.82 7.80
N ASN A 62 1.34 18.77 8.63
CA ASN A 62 1.44 20.18 8.27
C ASN A 62 2.84 20.57 7.76
N GLU A 63 3.82 19.67 7.83
CA GLU A 63 5.18 19.92 7.34
C GLU A 63 5.21 19.84 5.81
N PHE A 64 4.80 18.69 5.26
CA PHE A 64 4.60 18.49 3.84
C PHE A 64 3.60 17.34 3.65
N ASP A 65 2.55 17.54 2.86
CA ASP A 65 1.60 16.50 2.46
C ASP A 65 0.98 16.81 1.10
N CYS A 66 1.32 15.99 0.12
CA CYS A 66 0.71 16.03 -1.20
C CYS A 66 0.47 14.62 -1.75
N SER A 67 -0.25 14.55 -2.86
CA SER A 67 -0.49 13.29 -3.56
C SER A 67 -0.55 13.49 -5.07
N ILE A 68 -0.19 12.44 -5.80
CA ILE A 68 -0.44 12.34 -7.24
C ILE A 68 -1.55 11.33 -7.43
N ILE A 69 -2.61 11.69 -8.13
CA ILE A 69 -3.74 10.80 -8.45
C ILE A 69 -3.92 10.71 -9.97
N TYR A 70 -4.14 9.49 -10.46
CA TYR A 70 -4.50 9.28 -11.87
C TYR A 70 -6.01 9.46 -12.06
N ASN A 71 -6.40 10.58 -12.64
CA ASN A 71 -7.77 10.98 -12.84
C ASN A 71 -8.42 10.22 -14.01
N THR A 72 -9.12 9.14 -13.69
CA THR A 72 -9.96 8.41 -14.63
C THR A 72 -11.45 8.73 -14.51
N SER A 73 -11.83 9.85 -13.87
CA SER A 73 -13.23 10.12 -13.51
C SER A 73 -14.15 10.26 -14.73
N GLN A 74 -13.64 10.87 -15.81
CA GLN A 74 -14.35 11.15 -17.06
C GLN A 74 -13.98 10.18 -18.20
N LYS A 75 -13.25 9.09 -17.92
CA LYS A 75 -12.88 8.09 -18.93
C LYS A 75 -13.87 6.94 -18.93
N ILE A 76 -14.34 6.57 -20.13
CA ILE A 76 -15.00 5.28 -20.35
C ILE A 76 -13.89 4.22 -20.31
N LEU A 77 -13.83 3.47 -19.21
CA LEU A 77 -12.81 2.44 -19.02
C LEU A 77 -13.31 1.11 -19.59
N ASN A 78 -12.36 0.28 -20.02
CA ASN A 78 -12.51 -1.10 -20.53
C ASN A 78 -13.61 -1.89 -19.76
N PRO A 79 -14.35 -2.86 -20.34
CA PRO A 79 -15.43 -3.59 -19.64
C PRO A 79 -14.98 -4.34 -18.37
N LEU A 80 -13.67 -4.42 -18.10
CA LEU A 80 -13.05 -5.01 -16.92
C LEU A 80 -12.86 -4.02 -15.74
N GLY A 81 -13.25 -2.74 -15.88
CA GLY A 81 -13.26 -1.76 -14.79
C GLY A 81 -12.08 -0.77 -14.79
N ARG A 82 -12.01 0.07 -13.74
CA ARG A 82 -10.95 1.09 -13.58
C ARG A 82 -9.59 0.43 -13.24
N PRO A 83 -8.43 1.01 -13.65
CA PRO A 83 -7.13 0.57 -13.15
C PRO A 83 -7.09 0.64 -11.63
N VAL A 84 -6.82 -0.50 -10.99
CA VAL A 84 -6.69 -0.61 -9.53
C VAL A 84 -5.23 -0.73 -9.09
N ARG A 85 -4.33 -0.78 -10.09
CA ARG A 85 -2.88 -0.95 -9.95
C ARG A 85 -2.14 -0.22 -11.05
N ARG A 86 -0.93 0.20 -10.71
CA ARG A 86 0.00 0.87 -11.62
C ARG A 86 0.38 0.07 -12.85
N THR A 87 0.44 -1.25 -12.73
CA THR A 87 0.77 -2.13 -13.85
C THR A 87 -0.34 -2.24 -14.90
N GLN A 88 -1.52 -1.68 -14.62
CA GLN A 88 -2.66 -1.62 -15.53
C GLN A 88 -2.81 -0.27 -16.22
N VAL A 89 -1.98 0.72 -15.87
CA VAL A 89 -2.03 2.04 -16.50
C VAL A 89 -1.26 2.02 -17.83
N PRO A 90 -1.64 2.85 -18.80
CA PRO A 90 -0.90 2.99 -20.05
C PRO A 90 0.58 3.34 -19.81
N ASP A 91 1.48 2.85 -20.68
CA ASP A 91 2.92 3.02 -20.49
C ASP A 91 3.35 4.49 -20.45
N ASN A 92 2.73 5.37 -21.26
CA ASN A 92 3.01 6.80 -21.22
C ASN A 92 2.64 7.41 -19.86
N VAL A 93 1.46 7.10 -19.32
CA VAL A 93 1.01 7.52 -17.98
C VAL A 93 2.01 7.04 -16.94
N LYS A 94 2.38 5.76 -16.98
CA LYS A 94 3.33 5.13 -16.04
C LYS A 94 4.70 5.82 -16.05
N ASN A 95 5.20 6.18 -17.23
CA ASN A 95 6.49 6.84 -17.39
C ASN A 95 6.48 8.26 -16.81
N VAL A 96 5.43 9.04 -17.09
CA VAL A 96 5.29 10.38 -16.51
C VAL A 96 5.10 10.30 -15.01
N TRP A 97 4.33 9.33 -14.53
CA TRP A 97 4.13 9.11 -13.10
C TRP A 97 5.42 8.73 -12.36
N ASN A 98 6.28 7.92 -12.96
CA ASN A 98 7.63 7.65 -12.43
C ASN A 98 8.44 8.92 -12.25
N ARG A 99 8.45 9.74 -13.30
CA ARG A 99 9.16 11.02 -13.29
C ARG A 99 8.65 11.91 -12.18
N MET A 100 7.33 12.02 -12.03
CA MET A 100 6.73 12.84 -10.97
C MET A 100 7.09 12.32 -9.57
N ASN A 101 7.00 11.01 -9.31
CA ASN A 101 7.43 10.41 -8.05
C ASN A 101 8.91 10.72 -7.76
N GLN A 102 9.77 10.48 -8.74
CA GLN A 102 11.20 10.74 -8.64
C GLN A 102 11.49 12.21 -8.26
N ILE A 103 10.84 13.17 -8.94
CA ILE A 103 11.01 14.60 -8.69
C ILE A 103 10.57 14.96 -7.27
N ILE A 104 9.38 14.53 -6.85
CA ILE A 104 8.84 14.89 -5.53
C ILE A 104 9.67 14.25 -4.41
N ILE A 105 10.06 12.99 -4.54
CA ILE A 105 10.91 12.32 -3.54
C ILE A 105 12.28 13.01 -3.46
N SER A 106 12.87 13.37 -4.60
CA SER A 106 14.14 14.12 -4.63
C SER A 106 14.00 15.46 -3.92
N PHE A 107 12.91 16.20 -4.21
CA PHE A 107 12.62 17.47 -3.56
C PHE A 107 12.46 17.32 -2.04
N MET A 108 11.69 16.33 -1.56
CA MET A 108 11.53 16.10 -0.12
C MET A 108 12.87 15.79 0.55
N LEU A 109 13.73 14.99 -0.07
CA LEU A 109 15.05 14.66 0.50
C LEU A 109 16.04 15.83 0.43
N GLU A 110 15.90 16.73 -0.55
CA GLU A 110 16.69 17.96 -0.62
C GLU A 110 16.27 18.97 0.47
N GLN A 111 14.97 19.14 0.68
CA GLN A 111 14.43 20.08 1.68
C GLN A 111 14.50 19.54 3.11
N TYR A 112 14.40 18.21 3.27
CA TYR A 112 14.41 17.52 4.57
C TYR A 112 15.51 16.45 4.60
N PRO A 113 16.80 16.85 4.52
CA PRO A 113 17.91 15.93 4.33
C PRO A 113 18.28 15.14 5.59
N ASP A 114 17.95 15.67 6.77
CA ASP A 114 18.35 15.07 8.05
C ASP A 114 17.29 14.08 8.56
N PRO A 115 17.57 12.77 8.53
CA PRO A 115 16.63 11.76 9.02
C PRO A 115 16.47 11.82 10.54
N GLU A 116 17.31 12.49 11.32
CA GLU A 116 17.13 12.59 12.78
C GLU A 116 16.04 13.59 13.18
N THR A 117 15.80 14.59 12.32
CA THR A 117 14.79 15.64 12.54
C THR A 117 13.50 15.39 11.77
N HIS A 118 13.55 14.72 10.61
CA HIS A 118 12.39 14.50 9.75
C HIS A 118 12.19 13.02 9.40
N LEU A 119 10.93 12.62 9.26
CA LEU A 119 10.54 11.34 8.68
C LEU A 119 9.87 11.60 7.35
N VAL A 120 10.51 11.17 6.25
CA VAL A 120 9.97 11.24 4.90
C VAL A 120 9.31 9.91 4.55
N LEU A 121 8.03 9.95 4.18
CA LEU A 121 7.28 8.80 3.68
C LEU A 121 6.81 9.08 2.24
N ALA A 122 7.03 8.11 1.37
CA ALA A 122 6.45 8.08 0.04
C ALA A 122 5.91 6.67 -0.23
N GLY A 123 4.73 6.57 -0.82
CA GLY A 123 4.12 5.28 -1.07
C GLY A 123 2.97 5.34 -2.06
N GLU A 124 2.66 4.22 -2.68
CA GLU A 124 1.49 4.05 -3.52
C GLU A 124 0.35 3.47 -2.69
N ALA A 125 -0.79 4.16 -2.66
CA ALA A 125 -2.03 3.58 -2.21
C ALA A 125 -2.65 2.80 -3.39
N SER A 126 -2.56 1.47 -3.30
CA SER A 126 -3.21 0.55 -4.22
C SER A 126 -4.31 -0.24 -3.51
N LEU A 127 -5.28 -0.68 -4.29
CA LEU A 127 -6.50 -1.30 -3.81
C LEU A 127 -6.21 -2.66 -3.15
N ASP A 128 -6.73 -2.85 -1.94
CA ASP A 128 -6.65 -4.12 -1.19
C ASP A 128 -7.18 -5.29 -2.04
N SER A 129 -6.33 -6.30 -2.23
CA SER A 129 -6.64 -7.54 -2.95
C SER A 129 -7.78 -8.36 -2.36
N THR A 130 -8.20 -8.07 -1.12
CA THR A 130 -9.26 -8.79 -0.40
C THR A 130 -10.65 -8.17 -0.57
N TRP A 131 -10.77 -7.00 -1.20
CA TRP A 131 -12.06 -6.31 -1.30
C TRP A 131 -12.95 -6.89 -2.41
N PRO A 132 -14.23 -7.22 -2.15
CA PRO A 132 -15.12 -7.72 -3.18
C PRO A 132 -15.36 -6.66 -4.26
N ILE A 133 -15.02 -6.98 -5.52
CA ILE A 133 -15.32 -6.14 -6.70
C ILE A 133 -16.83 -5.87 -6.83
N THR A 134 -17.66 -6.73 -6.24
CA THR A 134 -19.13 -6.69 -6.30
C THR A 134 -19.80 -5.96 -5.14
N SER A 135 -19.04 -5.35 -4.21
CA SER A 135 -19.67 -4.60 -3.11
C SER A 135 -20.39 -3.35 -3.65
N PRO A 136 -21.68 -3.13 -3.33
CA PRO A 136 -22.37 -1.87 -3.62
C PRO A 136 -21.66 -0.71 -2.93
N GLY A 137 -21.55 0.45 -3.59
CA GLY A 137 -20.83 1.61 -3.05
C GLY A 137 -19.31 1.55 -3.24
N VAL A 138 -18.80 0.76 -4.20
CA VAL A 138 -17.41 0.89 -4.71
C VAL A 138 -17.34 2.21 -5.49
N PRO A 139 -16.81 3.29 -4.90
CA PRO A 139 -16.96 4.60 -5.51
C PRO A 139 -15.72 4.95 -6.33
N SER A 140 -15.94 5.86 -7.26
CA SER A 140 -15.06 6.29 -8.35
C SER A 140 -13.65 6.79 -8.00
N ILE A 141 -13.30 6.99 -6.71
CA ILE A 141 -11.95 7.43 -6.27
C ILE A 141 -11.19 6.38 -5.44
N ARG A 142 -11.41 5.08 -5.66
CA ARG A 142 -10.30 4.11 -5.50
C ARG A 142 -9.26 4.23 -6.62
N MET A 143 -8.92 5.46 -6.97
CA MET A 143 -7.92 5.78 -7.97
C MET A 143 -6.57 5.42 -7.42
N LEU A 144 -5.76 4.81 -8.27
CA LEU A 144 -4.36 4.66 -8.03
C LEU A 144 -3.74 6.03 -7.72
N HIS A 145 -3.08 6.16 -6.57
CA HIS A 145 -2.46 7.41 -6.16
C HIS A 145 -1.22 7.17 -5.30
N ASN A 146 -0.32 8.14 -5.31
CA ASN A 146 0.84 8.17 -4.43
C ASN A 146 0.67 9.21 -3.35
N HIS A 147 1.19 8.91 -2.17
CA HIS A 147 1.30 9.82 -1.04
C HIS A 147 2.75 10.23 -0.84
N PHE A 148 2.95 11.50 -0.50
CA PHE A 148 4.23 12.09 -0.17
C PHE A 148 4.04 12.93 1.08
N ILE A 149 4.63 12.49 2.18
CA ILE A 149 4.36 13.04 3.51
C ILE A 149 5.69 13.20 4.24
N VAL A 150 5.90 14.36 4.86
CA VAL A 150 7.01 14.58 5.78
C VAL A 150 6.45 14.82 7.16
N PHE A 151 7.03 14.20 8.18
CA PHE A 151 6.69 14.44 9.58
C PHE A 151 7.88 15.06 10.32
N ASN A 152 7.59 16.02 11.18
CA ASN A 152 8.54 16.51 12.17
C ASN A 152 8.71 15.45 13.27
N LYS A 153 9.93 14.90 13.45
CA LYS A 153 10.17 13.84 14.44
C LYS A 153 10.03 14.32 15.88
N GLN A 154 10.20 15.61 16.18
CA GLN A 154 9.96 16.13 17.52
C GLN A 154 8.48 16.04 17.87
N GLN A 155 7.61 16.45 16.95
CA GLN A 155 6.16 16.28 17.12
C GLN A 155 5.79 14.80 17.33
N LEU A 156 6.38 13.88 16.57
CA LEU A 156 6.14 12.44 16.75
C LEU A 156 6.65 11.90 18.09
N LYS A 157 7.75 12.45 18.64
CA LYS A 157 8.27 12.07 19.96
C LYS A 157 7.37 12.56 21.10
N GLU A 158 6.81 13.75 20.95
CA GLU A 158 5.90 14.38 21.91
C GLU A 158 4.47 13.84 21.83
N ALA A 159 4.10 13.26 20.68
CA ALA A 159 2.80 12.67 20.44
C ALA A 159 2.50 11.50 21.39
N LYS A 160 1.22 11.43 21.79
CA LYS A 160 0.70 10.36 22.64
C LYS A 160 0.87 9.01 21.95
N ILE A 161 1.21 7.98 22.72
CA ILE A 161 1.13 6.60 22.23
C ILE A 161 -0.34 6.24 22.01
N THR A 162 -0.66 5.78 20.81
CA THR A 162 -1.99 5.24 20.49
C THR A 162 -2.25 3.97 21.29
N ASP A 163 -3.52 3.72 21.64
CA ASP A 163 -3.96 2.42 22.16
C ASP A 163 -3.61 1.30 21.16
N THR A 164 -2.72 0.40 21.56
CA THR A 164 -2.27 -0.73 20.73
C THR A 164 -3.37 -1.71 20.40
N ASN A 165 -4.52 -1.65 21.08
CA ASN A 165 -5.70 -2.47 20.78
C ASN A 165 -6.71 -1.75 19.88
N ASN A 166 -6.40 -0.54 19.41
CA ASN A 166 -7.29 0.19 18.52
C ASN A 166 -7.47 -0.62 17.21
N PRO A 167 -8.70 -1.06 16.87
CA PRO A 167 -8.93 -1.90 15.69
C PRO A 167 -8.62 -1.19 14.37
N ASN A 168 -8.46 0.14 14.39
CA ASN A 168 -8.09 0.95 13.23
C ASN A 168 -6.57 1.13 13.07
N LEU A 169 -5.74 0.63 13.99
CA LEU A 169 -4.29 0.50 13.75
C LEU A 169 -4.09 -0.54 12.66
N THR A 170 -4.07 -0.08 11.41
CA THR A 170 -3.99 -0.91 10.22
C THR A 170 -2.71 -0.57 9.47
N ASP A 171 -1.60 -1.20 9.83
CA ASP A 171 -0.43 -1.30 8.94
C ASP A 171 -0.52 -2.55 8.04
N GLY A 172 -1.70 -3.14 7.90
CA GLY A 172 -1.88 -4.44 7.25
C GLY A 172 -1.26 -5.60 8.03
N GLY A 173 -0.65 -5.36 9.20
CA GLY A 173 0.08 -6.36 9.98
C GLY A 173 -0.39 -6.53 11.42
N GLN A 174 -0.82 -5.48 12.11
CA GLN A 174 -1.35 -5.65 13.47
C GLN A 174 -2.69 -6.37 13.44
N HIS A 175 -2.77 -7.50 14.15
CA HIS A 175 -3.94 -8.36 14.23
C HIS A 175 -4.45 -8.91 12.88
N SER A 176 -3.66 -8.81 11.80
CA SER A 176 -4.05 -9.37 10.51
C SER A 176 -3.66 -10.85 10.40
N LEU A 177 -4.49 -11.63 9.72
CA LEU A 177 -4.15 -13.01 9.34
C LEU A 177 -2.84 -13.05 8.55
N PHE A 178 -2.53 -11.99 7.80
CA PHE A 178 -1.33 -11.92 7.00
C PHE A 178 -0.07 -11.88 7.86
N ALA A 179 0.02 -10.97 8.83
CA ALA A 179 1.22 -10.90 9.68
C ALA A 179 1.32 -12.04 10.68
N ALA A 180 0.19 -12.53 11.20
CA ALA A 180 0.22 -13.65 12.14
C ALA A 180 0.83 -14.91 11.50
N TYR A 181 0.65 -15.08 10.18
CA TYR A 181 0.74 -16.41 9.58
C TYR A 181 1.33 -16.48 8.16
N MET A 182 1.25 -15.40 7.38
CA MET A 182 1.63 -15.38 5.96
C MET A 182 2.94 -14.65 5.68
N GLN A 183 3.50 -13.93 6.66
CA GLN A 183 4.71 -13.13 6.47
C GLN A 183 5.88 -13.95 5.90
N GLU A 184 6.26 -15.04 6.57
CA GLU A 184 7.39 -15.88 6.13
C GLU A 184 7.16 -16.50 4.75
N VAL A 185 5.90 -16.90 4.50
CA VAL A 185 5.47 -17.50 3.24
C VAL A 185 5.57 -16.49 2.09
N TYR A 186 5.17 -15.24 2.35
CA TYR A 186 5.25 -14.17 1.39
C TYR A 186 6.69 -13.74 1.13
N VAL A 187 7.54 -13.68 2.16
CA VAL A 187 8.99 -13.46 2.03
C VAL A 187 9.61 -14.55 1.14
N GLU A 188 9.28 -15.82 1.36
CA GLU A 188 9.80 -16.94 0.55
C GLU A 188 9.26 -16.90 -0.89
N PHE A 189 8.02 -16.44 -1.10
CA PHE A 189 7.49 -16.23 -2.45
C PHE A 189 8.27 -15.12 -3.18
N LEU A 190 8.53 -14.00 -2.51
CA LEU A 190 9.25 -12.87 -3.10
C LEU A 190 10.74 -13.14 -3.30
N SER A 191 11.35 -14.03 -2.53
CA SER A 191 12.75 -14.44 -2.76
C SER A 191 12.95 -15.18 -4.08
N SER A 192 11.87 -15.60 -4.74
CA SER A 192 11.92 -16.11 -6.12
C SER A 192 12.03 -15.02 -7.18
N LEU A 193 11.80 -13.75 -6.82
CA LEU A 193 12.05 -12.60 -7.69
C LEU A 193 13.55 -12.30 -7.72
N ASP A 194 14.13 -12.19 -8.92
CA ASP A 194 15.54 -11.85 -9.12
C ASP A 194 15.76 -10.33 -9.03
N LEU A 195 15.53 -9.78 -7.83
CA LEU A 195 15.63 -8.33 -7.57
C LEU A 195 17.09 -7.91 -7.33
N LYS A 196 17.55 -6.92 -8.10
CA LYS A 196 18.90 -6.36 -8.04
C LYS A 196 18.95 -5.07 -7.22
N ILE A 197 17.95 -4.21 -7.37
CA ILE A 197 17.87 -2.89 -6.72
C ILE A 197 17.12 -2.98 -5.39
N LEU A 198 15.98 -3.66 -5.35
CA LEU A 198 15.16 -3.82 -4.15
C LEU A 198 15.66 -5.05 -3.38
N LYS A 199 16.59 -4.83 -2.44
CA LYS A 199 17.17 -5.92 -1.64
C LYS A 199 16.35 -6.20 -0.38
N PRO A 200 15.85 -7.43 -0.18
CA PRO A 200 15.07 -7.75 1.01
C PRO A 200 15.84 -7.43 2.30
N MET A 201 15.16 -6.78 3.25
CA MET A 201 15.67 -6.54 4.60
C MET A 201 15.04 -7.52 5.59
N SER A 202 15.83 -7.97 6.55
CA SER A 202 15.39 -8.83 7.66
C SER A 202 15.71 -8.21 9.02
N GLY A 203 14.88 -8.49 10.03
CA GLY A 203 15.13 -8.11 11.42
C GLY A 203 14.75 -6.67 11.78
N GLU A 204 15.26 -6.21 12.93
CA GLU A 204 14.85 -4.96 13.60
C GLU A 204 15.28 -3.68 12.86
N SER A 205 16.31 -3.75 12.02
CA SER A 205 16.87 -2.63 11.23
C SER A 205 15.90 -1.98 10.25
N SER A 206 14.74 -2.60 10.06
CA SER A 206 13.75 -2.24 9.06
C SER A 206 12.49 -1.62 9.67
N SER A 207 12.50 -1.38 10.98
CA SER A 207 11.46 -0.66 11.71
C SER A 207 11.96 0.72 12.15
N LEU A 208 11.07 1.69 12.20
CA LEU A 208 11.35 3.00 12.78
C LEU A 208 11.45 2.85 14.30
N ALA A 209 12.63 3.09 14.88
CA ALA A 209 12.84 2.96 16.33
C ALA A 209 11.83 3.74 17.19
N LEU A 210 11.27 4.83 16.67
CA LEU A 210 10.28 5.66 17.36
C LEU A 210 8.89 5.01 17.45
N THR A 211 8.47 4.27 16.41
CA THR A 211 7.11 3.77 16.26
C THR A 211 7.01 2.24 16.29
N GLY A 212 8.11 1.56 15.97
CA GLY A 212 8.16 0.12 15.73
C GLY A 212 7.57 -0.32 14.38
N TYR A 213 7.13 0.62 13.52
CA TYR A 213 6.53 0.32 12.22
C TYR A 213 7.53 0.48 11.06
N PRO A 214 7.28 -0.20 9.91
CA PRO A 214 6.20 -1.15 9.66
C PRO A 214 6.41 -2.49 10.40
N GLN A 215 5.34 -3.16 10.86
CA GLN A 215 5.39 -4.49 11.49
C GLN A 215 4.87 -5.56 10.53
N GLY A 216 5.51 -6.74 10.48
CA GLY A 216 4.98 -7.88 9.72
C GLY A 216 5.01 -7.80 8.19
N LEU A 217 5.24 -6.63 7.59
CA LEU A 217 5.36 -6.48 6.14
C LEU A 217 6.77 -6.85 5.64
N THR A 218 6.86 -7.28 4.39
CA THR A 218 8.12 -7.41 3.66
C THR A 218 8.71 -6.04 3.37
N ARG A 219 10.04 -5.94 3.43
CA ARG A 219 10.77 -4.68 3.41
C ARG A 219 11.97 -4.82 2.51
N TRP A 220 12.35 -3.74 1.84
CA TRP A 220 13.48 -3.71 0.93
C TRP A 220 14.29 -2.45 1.12
N GLU A 221 15.61 -2.60 1.07
CA GLU A 221 16.54 -1.51 0.91
C GLU A 221 16.70 -1.22 -0.59
N ILE A 222 16.61 0.05 -0.96
CA ILE A 222 16.85 0.50 -2.33
C ILE A 222 18.36 0.66 -2.50
N GLN A 223 19.01 -0.30 -3.15
CA GLN A 223 20.44 -0.21 -3.47
C GLN A 223 20.70 0.97 -4.39
N GLY A 224 21.73 1.77 -4.09
CA GLY A 224 22.00 3.03 -4.79
C GLY A 224 21.13 4.21 -4.32
N GLY A 225 20.23 4.01 -3.35
CA GLY A 225 19.45 5.06 -2.73
C GLY A 225 18.55 5.81 -3.72
N ILE A 226 18.46 7.14 -3.53
CA ILE A 226 17.58 8.00 -4.33
C ILE A 226 17.95 8.01 -5.82
N ASP A 227 19.22 7.84 -6.17
CA ASP A 227 19.67 7.85 -7.57
C ASP A 227 19.07 6.68 -8.37
N SER A 228 18.76 5.56 -7.71
CA SER A 228 18.14 4.41 -8.37
C SER A 228 16.74 4.70 -8.90
N LEU A 229 16.01 5.67 -8.33
CA LEU A 229 14.69 6.08 -8.84
C LEU A 229 14.77 6.73 -10.22
N LYS A 230 15.95 7.17 -10.66
CA LYS A 230 16.20 7.70 -12.02
C LYS A 230 16.21 6.57 -13.07
N GLY A 231 16.51 5.34 -12.65
CA GLY A 231 16.63 4.18 -13.51
C GLY A 231 15.30 3.47 -13.74
N VAL A 232 15.08 3.01 -14.97
CA VAL A 232 13.89 2.21 -15.33
C VAL A 232 13.83 0.90 -14.57
N GLU A 233 14.99 0.30 -14.26
CA GLU A 233 15.09 -0.98 -13.57
C GLU A 233 14.46 -0.95 -12.17
N PHE A 234 14.63 0.14 -11.41
CA PHE A 234 13.99 0.29 -10.09
C PHE A 234 12.47 0.16 -10.22
N TRP A 235 11.89 0.87 -11.19
CA TRP A 235 10.45 0.85 -11.42
C TRP A 235 9.96 -0.50 -11.95
N HIS A 236 10.80 -1.21 -12.71
CA HIS A 236 10.52 -2.56 -13.15
C HIS A 236 10.42 -3.53 -11.96
N GLU A 237 11.40 -3.50 -11.06
CA GLU A 237 11.40 -4.30 -9.83
C GLU A 237 10.24 -3.94 -8.90
N TYR A 238 9.93 -2.66 -8.76
CA TYR A 238 8.78 -2.18 -7.99
C TYR A 238 7.47 -2.77 -8.54
N ASP A 239 7.28 -2.71 -9.86
CA ASP A 239 6.13 -3.33 -10.53
C ASP A 239 6.10 -4.86 -10.34
N GLN A 240 7.24 -5.54 -10.29
CA GLN A 240 7.32 -6.98 -10.03
C GLN A 240 6.85 -7.33 -8.61
N ILE A 241 7.26 -6.57 -7.58
CA ILE A 241 6.80 -6.77 -6.20
C ILE A 241 5.28 -6.62 -6.13
N LEU A 242 4.72 -5.56 -6.72
CA LEU A 242 3.27 -5.32 -6.72
C LEU A 242 2.48 -6.42 -7.44
N LYS A 243 3.00 -6.94 -8.56
CA LYS A 243 2.42 -8.12 -9.24
C LYS A 243 2.50 -9.35 -8.36
N GLY A 244 3.67 -9.60 -7.77
CA GLY A 244 3.93 -10.74 -6.89
C GLY A 244 2.98 -10.77 -5.68
N PHE A 245 2.75 -9.63 -5.02
CA PHE A 245 1.78 -9.51 -3.93
C PHE A 245 0.41 -10.03 -4.34
N LEU A 246 -0.09 -9.59 -5.50
CA LEU A 246 -1.39 -10.01 -5.98
C LEU A 246 -1.45 -11.48 -6.34
N ASP A 247 -0.45 -11.98 -7.07
CA ASP A 247 -0.42 -13.36 -7.50
C ASP A 247 -0.34 -14.30 -6.30
N PHE A 248 0.40 -13.90 -5.26
CA PHE A 248 0.39 -14.55 -3.95
C PHE A 248 -1.02 -14.59 -3.36
N TYR A 249 -1.69 -13.45 -3.23
CA TYR A 249 -3.04 -13.36 -2.67
C TYR A 249 -4.07 -14.16 -3.47
N ARG A 250 -4.07 -14.04 -4.81
CA ARG A 250 -4.98 -14.81 -5.68
C ARG A 250 -4.74 -16.30 -5.56
N THR A 251 -3.49 -16.72 -5.56
CA THR A 251 -3.11 -18.13 -5.41
C THR A 251 -3.54 -18.66 -4.04
N PHE A 252 -3.34 -17.87 -2.98
CA PHE A 252 -3.76 -18.20 -1.63
C PHE A 252 -5.27 -18.31 -1.52
N SER A 253 -6.02 -17.27 -1.91
CA SER A 253 -7.49 -17.25 -1.85
C SER A 253 -8.11 -18.35 -2.69
N HIS A 254 -7.64 -18.55 -3.93
CA HIS A 254 -8.14 -19.64 -4.79
C HIS A 254 -7.89 -21.02 -4.17
N LYS A 255 -6.69 -21.26 -3.61
CA LYS A 255 -6.37 -22.54 -2.98
C LYS A 255 -7.09 -22.75 -1.65
N CYS A 256 -7.32 -21.72 -0.86
CA CYS A 256 -8.18 -21.80 0.32
C CYS A 256 -9.62 -22.15 -0.08
N LEU A 257 -10.16 -21.54 -1.13
CA LEU A 257 -11.48 -21.88 -1.70
C LEU A 257 -11.54 -23.33 -2.21
N VAL A 258 -10.51 -23.79 -2.94
CA VAL A 258 -10.42 -25.18 -3.44
C VAL A 258 -10.18 -26.18 -2.30
N ALA A 259 -9.47 -25.83 -1.23
CA ALA A 259 -9.31 -26.69 -0.06
C ALA A 259 -10.61 -26.81 0.75
N ILE A 260 -11.37 -25.71 0.87
CA ILE A 260 -12.71 -25.70 1.49
C ILE A 260 -13.70 -26.53 0.65
N GLN A 261 -13.64 -26.45 -0.69
CA GLN A 261 -14.49 -27.24 -1.59
C GLN A 261 -13.98 -28.68 -1.79
N GLY A 262 -12.69 -28.92 -1.62
CA GLY A 262 -11.96 -30.15 -1.96
C GLY A 262 -11.59 -31.00 -0.76
N CYS A 263 -12.24 -30.80 0.40
CA CYS A 263 -12.12 -31.65 1.59
C CYS A 263 -12.65 -33.10 1.39
N GLN A 264 -12.62 -33.61 0.15
CA GLN A 264 -12.96 -35.00 -0.18
C GLN A 264 -12.01 -35.73 -1.14
N LYS A 265 -10.87 -35.21 -1.63
CA LYS A 265 -9.88 -36.08 -2.33
C LYS A 265 -8.46 -35.52 -2.41
N MET A 266 -7.51 -36.32 -1.92
CA MET A 266 -6.05 -36.12 -1.93
C MET A 266 -5.49 -35.83 -3.32
N LEU A 267 -4.65 -34.80 -3.44
CA LEU A 267 -3.79 -34.55 -4.60
C LEU A 267 -2.30 -34.56 -4.20
N ILE A 268 -1.47 -35.20 -5.03
CA ILE A 268 -0.02 -35.26 -4.89
C ILE A 268 0.57 -33.94 -5.41
N LEU A 269 1.11 -33.12 -4.50
CA LEU A 269 1.67 -31.80 -4.82
C LEU A 269 3.22 -31.84 -4.93
N PRO A 270 3.83 -31.04 -5.83
CA PRO A 270 5.28 -30.81 -5.88
C PRO A 270 5.83 -30.30 -4.54
N LYS A 271 7.08 -30.65 -4.17
CA LYS A 271 7.68 -30.34 -2.85
C LYS A 271 7.54 -28.87 -2.40
N LYS A 272 7.78 -27.90 -3.30
CA LYS A 272 7.63 -26.44 -3.00
C LYS A 272 6.18 -26.04 -2.69
N LEU A 273 5.22 -26.66 -3.36
CA LEU A 273 3.78 -26.45 -3.14
C LEU A 273 3.25 -27.18 -1.91
N LYS A 274 3.89 -28.29 -1.52
CA LYS A 274 3.55 -29.05 -0.32
C LYS A 274 3.83 -28.25 0.97
N LYS A 275 4.92 -27.46 0.99
CA LYS A 275 5.23 -26.54 2.10
C LYS A 275 4.15 -25.46 2.25
N LEU A 276 3.80 -24.80 1.13
CA LEU A 276 2.73 -23.80 1.08
C LEU A 276 1.35 -24.38 1.49
N TYR A 277 1.07 -25.62 1.08
CA TYR A 277 -0.13 -26.39 1.45
C TYR A 277 -0.18 -26.81 2.92
N CYS A 278 0.94 -27.28 3.49
CA CYS A 278 1.02 -27.63 4.92
C CYS A 278 0.88 -26.39 5.81
N LEU A 279 1.44 -25.25 5.39
CA LEU A 279 1.20 -23.96 6.03
C LEU A 279 -0.29 -23.60 5.98
N THR A 280 -0.94 -23.67 4.81
CA THR A 280 -2.39 -23.39 4.67
C THR A 280 -3.28 -24.34 5.46
N MET A 281 -2.98 -25.64 5.52
CA MET A 281 -3.77 -26.64 6.23
C MET A 281 -3.57 -26.61 7.76
N GLY A 282 -2.39 -26.16 8.23
CA GLY A 282 -2.14 -25.87 9.65
C GLY A 282 -3.03 -24.76 10.21
N PHE A 283 -3.57 -23.88 9.34
CA PHE A 283 -4.51 -22.83 9.73
C PHE A 283 -5.96 -23.29 9.93
N TYR A 284 -6.36 -24.43 9.35
CA TYR A 284 -7.75 -24.89 9.37
C TYR A 284 -8.01 -26.14 10.22
N LEU A 285 -6.97 -26.83 10.71
CA LEU A 285 -7.12 -28.02 11.54
C LEU A 285 -6.59 -27.79 12.96
N PRO A 286 -7.30 -28.22 14.03
CA PRO A 286 -6.74 -28.21 15.38
C PRO A 286 -5.47 -29.07 15.44
N PRO A 287 -4.57 -28.86 16.44
CA PRO A 287 -3.15 -29.26 16.42
C PRO A 287 -2.81 -30.77 16.34
N LYS A 288 -3.72 -31.65 15.92
CA LYS A 288 -3.57 -33.12 16.03
C LYS A 288 -3.52 -33.91 14.72
N LYS A 289 -3.43 -33.29 13.53
CA LYS A 289 -3.47 -34.07 12.27
C LYS A 289 -2.49 -33.67 11.16
N CYS A 290 -1.29 -33.19 11.50
CA CYS A 290 -0.16 -33.30 10.57
C CYS A 290 0.78 -34.41 11.05
N VAL A 291 0.40 -35.67 10.78
CA VAL A 291 1.35 -36.79 10.87
C VAL A 291 2.13 -36.80 9.56
N THR A 292 3.40 -36.44 9.65
CA THR A 292 4.38 -36.71 8.59
C THR A 292 4.67 -38.21 8.62
N ASN A 293 4.14 -38.97 7.67
CA ASN A 293 4.74 -40.27 7.36
C ASN A 293 6.05 -40.00 6.63
N ALA A 294 7.13 -40.50 7.24
CA ALA A 294 8.49 -40.53 6.69
C ALA A 294 8.54 -41.25 5.34
#